data_AF-A0A4P8IYP8-F1
#
_entry.id   AF-A0A4P8IYP8-F1
#
_cell.length_a   1.000
_cell.length_b   1.000
_cell.length_c   1.000
_cell.angle_alpha   90.00
_cell.angle_beta   90.00
_cell.angle_gamma   90.00
#
_symmetry.space_group_name_H-M   'P 1'
#
loop_
_entity.id
_entity.type
_entity.pdbx_description
1 polymer ?
#
loop_
_entity_poly.entity_id
_entity_poly.type
_entity_poly.pdbx_seq_one_letter_code
_entity_poly.pdbx_strand_id
1 'polypeptide(L)'
;MIPASSADVGSTSVWLSPPVVAALVAAIVALLTALITAFVTVGVAERKLRRDFRLEFAAEGVAHQLMMDPEWSLRSFAVIKHHLGGFDDDDLRRILVRAGAIRFSSPSGKELWGLLERNHHLLGATTISEEPGHRSGKTQG
;
A
#
# COMPACT_ATOMS: atom_id res chain seq x y z
N MET A 1 -43.74 -36.58 -69.34
CA MET A 1 -42.39 -36.97 -68.86
C MET A 1 -41.88 -35.79 -68.04
N ILE A 2 -41.91 -35.88 -66.70
CA ILE A 2 -41.51 -34.80 -65.76
C ILE A 2 -40.48 -35.42 -64.80
N PRO A 3 -39.31 -34.80 -64.56
CA PRO A 3 -38.35 -35.32 -63.60
C PRO A 3 -38.76 -34.92 -62.16
N ALA A 4 -38.70 -35.89 -61.25
CA ALA A 4 -38.90 -35.68 -59.83
C ALA A 4 -37.73 -34.87 -59.24
N SER A 5 -38.07 -33.78 -58.56
CA SER A 5 -37.15 -32.98 -57.75
C SER A 5 -36.77 -33.77 -56.50
N SER A 6 -35.49 -34.15 -56.38
CA SER A 6 -34.92 -34.72 -55.17
C SER A 6 -34.61 -33.59 -54.19
N ALA A 7 -35.43 -33.46 -53.15
CA ALA A 7 -35.15 -32.59 -52.01
C ALA A 7 -33.97 -33.17 -51.22
N ASP A 8 -32.88 -32.41 -51.16
CA ASP A 8 -31.75 -32.65 -50.26
C ASP A 8 -32.19 -32.34 -48.82
N VAL A 9 -32.42 -33.40 -48.04
CA VAL A 9 -32.75 -33.35 -46.61
C VAL A 9 -31.56 -33.93 -45.85
N GLY A 10 -30.43 -33.23 -45.85
CA GLY A 10 -29.18 -33.71 -45.26
C GLY A 10 -28.49 -32.78 -44.27
N SER A 11 -29.05 -31.60 -43.97
CA SER A 11 -28.27 -30.49 -43.37
C SER A 11 -28.55 -30.19 -41.88
N THR A 12 -29.28 -31.04 -41.16
CA THR A 12 -29.74 -30.72 -39.79
C THR A 12 -28.99 -31.43 -38.65
N SER A 13 -28.13 -32.42 -38.93
CA SER A 13 -27.49 -33.24 -37.87
C SER A 13 -26.07 -32.81 -37.48
N VAL A 14 -25.41 -31.94 -38.25
CA VAL A 14 -24.02 -31.50 -37.98
C VAL A 14 -23.92 -30.69 -36.68
N TRP A 15 -24.97 -29.96 -36.32
CA TRP A 15 -25.03 -29.07 -35.15
C TRP A 15 -25.19 -29.81 -33.80
N LEU A 16 -25.47 -31.12 -33.81
CA LEU A 16 -25.66 -31.95 -32.61
C LEU A 16 -24.59 -33.05 -32.48
N SER A 17 -23.45 -32.89 -33.16
CA SER A 17 -22.34 -33.82 -32.98
C SER A 17 -21.78 -33.73 -31.54
N PRO A 18 -21.47 -34.87 -30.88
CA PRO A 18 -20.95 -34.86 -29.52
C PRO A 18 -19.75 -33.90 -29.27
N PRO A 19 -18.80 -33.73 -30.22
CA PRO A 19 -17.70 -32.78 -30.05
C PRO A 19 -18.16 -31.31 -29.99
N VAL A 20 -19.17 -30.91 -30.78
CA VAL A 20 -19.69 -29.54 -30.80
C VAL A 20 -20.39 -29.22 -29.48
N VAL A 21 -21.19 -30.15 -28.97
CA VAL A 21 -21.85 -29.99 -27.66
C VAL A 21 -20.82 -29.87 -26.54
N ALA A 22 -19.78 -30.69 -26.53
CA ALA A 22 -18.71 -30.62 -25.53
C ALA A 22 -17.97 -29.27 -25.57
N ALA A 23 -17.66 -28.77 -26.77
CA ALA A 23 -17.01 -27.47 -26.94
C ALA A 23 -17.88 -26.30 -26.42
N LEU A 24 -19.19 -26.33 -26.66
CA LEU A 24 -20.12 -25.31 -26.16
C LEU A 24 -20.23 -25.34 -24.63
N VAL A 25 -20.35 -26.52 -24.04
CA VAL A 25 -20.37 -26.67 -22.57
C VAL A 25 -19.07 -26.15 -21.96
N ALA A 26 -17.93 -26.53 -22.52
CA ALA A 26 -16.63 -26.06 -22.06
C ALA A 26 -16.50 -24.53 -22.16
N ALA A 27 -16.96 -23.93 -23.25
CA ALA A 27 -16.96 -22.48 -23.44
C ALA A 27 -17.81 -21.76 -22.39
N ILE A 28 -19.02 -22.27 -22.10
CA ILE A 28 -19.91 -21.69 -21.09
C ILE A 28 -19.29 -21.82 -19.70
N VAL A 29 -18.77 -22.99 -19.34
CA VAL A 29 -18.12 -23.21 -18.04
C VAL A 29 -16.90 -22.29 -17.88
N ALA A 30 -16.07 -22.16 -18.91
CA ALA A 30 -14.92 -21.26 -18.90
C ALA A 30 -15.36 -19.80 -18.72
N LEU A 31 -16.40 -19.36 -19.44
CA LEU A 31 -16.93 -18.01 -19.33
C LEU A 31 -17.47 -17.72 -17.92
N LEU A 32 -18.27 -18.63 -17.36
CA LEU A 32 -18.80 -18.49 -16.00
C LEU A 32 -17.69 -18.47 -14.95
N THR A 33 -16.71 -19.37 -15.08
CA THR A 33 -15.56 -19.43 -14.16
C THR A 33 -14.75 -18.14 -14.23
N ALA A 34 -14.49 -17.62 -15.43
CA ALA A 34 -13.78 -16.37 -15.64
C ALA A 34 -14.54 -15.18 -15.02
N LEU A 35 -15.86 -15.11 -15.22
CA LEU A 35 -16.69 -14.04 -14.65
C LEU A 35 -16.69 -14.08 -13.12
N ILE A 36 -16.92 -15.25 -12.52
CA ILE A 36 -16.89 -15.41 -11.06
C ILE A 36 -15.51 -15.03 -10.52
N THR A 37 -14.44 -15.52 -11.15
CA THR A 37 -13.07 -15.21 -10.74
C THR A 37 -12.79 -13.71 -10.83
N ALA A 38 -13.21 -13.05 -11.91
CA ALA A 38 -13.04 -11.61 -12.07
C ALA A 38 -13.78 -10.83 -10.97
N PHE A 39 -15.05 -11.16 -10.70
CA PHE A 39 -15.83 -10.51 -9.65
C PHE A 39 -15.22 -10.69 -8.26
N VAL A 40 -14.80 -11.91 -7.91
CA VAL A 40 -14.14 -12.19 -6.63
C VAL A 40 -12.81 -11.45 -6.53
N THR A 41 -12.01 -11.45 -7.59
CA THR A 41 -10.69 -10.80 -7.62
C THR A 41 -10.82 -9.30 -7.40
N VAL A 42 -11.74 -8.63 -8.12
CA VAL A 42 -11.99 -7.19 -7.95
C VAL A 42 -12.46 -6.88 -6.53
N GLY A 43 -13.41 -7.67 -6.01
CA GLY A 43 -13.94 -7.47 -4.65
C GLY A 43 -12.87 -7.64 -3.55
N VAL A 44 -11.95 -8.60 -3.71
CA VAL A 44 -10.85 -8.82 -2.76
C VAL A 44 -9.80 -7.71 -2.88
N ALA A 45 -9.45 -7.30 -4.10
CA ALA A 45 -8.47 -6.24 -4.35
C ALA A 45 -8.91 -4.92 -3.70
N GLU A 46 -10.17 -4.51 -3.90
CA GLU A 46 -10.69 -3.28 -3.32
C GLU A 46 -10.72 -3.29 -1.79
N ARG A 47 -11.01 -4.45 -1.17
CA ARG A 47 -11.00 -4.59 0.29
C ARG A 47 -9.59 -4.49 0.86
N LYS A 48 -8.60 -5.02 0.14
CA LYS A 48 -7.18 -4.92 0.52
C LYS A 48 -6.70 -3.47 0.42
N LEU A 49 -6.90 -2.83 -0.73
CA LEU A 49 -6.58 -1.41 -0.95
C LEU A 49 -7.19 -0.51 0.15
N ARG A 50 -8.47 -0.67 0.45
CA ARG A 50 -9.15 0.15 1.47
C ARG A 50 -8.62 -0.06 2.89
N ARG A 51 -8.15 -1.27 3.22
CA ARG A 51 -7.56 -1.55 4.54
C ARG A 51 -6.16 -0.98 4.64
N ASP A 52 -5.33 -1.20 3.63
CA ASP A 52 -3.94 -0.76 3.62
C ASP A 52 -3.87 0.78 3.69
N PHE A 53 -4.67 1.49 2.89
CA PHE A 53 -4.74 2.95 2.97
C PHE A 53 -5.18 3.48 4.35
N ARG A 54 -6.19 2.86 4.98
CA ARG A 54 -6.66 3.30 6.30
C ARG A 54 -5.62 3.10 7.39
N LEU A 55 -4.87 2.00 7.33
CA LEU A 55 -3.78 1.74 8.27
C LEU A 55 -2.66 2.75 8.10
N GLU A 56 -2.27 3.05 6.86
CA GLU A 56 -1.24 4.04 6.58
C GLU A 56 -1.63 5.45 7.04
N PHE A 57 -2.87 5.89 6.82
CA PHE A 57 -3.35 7.19 7.29
C PHE A 57 -3.40 7.28 8.83
N ALA A 58 -3.81 6.20 9.49
CA ALA A 58 -3.79 6.15 10.95
C ALA A 58 -2.36 6.22 11.49
N ALA A 59 -1.44 5.47 10.88
CA ALA A 59 -0.03 5.46 11.25
C ALA A 59 0.64 6.83 11.01
N GLU A 60 0.29 7.51 9.91
CA GLU A 60 0.75 8.87 9.61
C GLU A 60 0.33 9.85 10.72
N GLY A 61 -0.93 9.82 11.15
CA GLY A 61 -1.43 10.67 12.24
C GLY A 61 -0.73 10.40 13.56
N VAL A 62 -0.51 9.13 13.92
CA VAL A 62 0.22 8.74 15.12
C VAL A 62 1.69 9.17 15.05
N ALA A 63 2.35 8.97 13.91
CA ALA A 63 3.72 9.40 13.68
C ALA A 63 3.86 10.93 13.83
N HIS A 64 2.95 11.68 13.21
CA HIS A 64 2.93 13.13 13.32
C HIS A 64 2.75 13.58 14.79
N GLN A 65 1.80 12.97 15.51
CA GLN A 65 1.54 13.29 16.92
C GLN A 65 2.75 12.95 17.82
N LEU A 66 3.39 11.81 17.61
CA LEU A 66 4.61 11.42 18.34
C LEU A 66 5.75 12.43 18.14
N MET A 67 5.84 13.00 16.94
CA MET A 67 6.86 13.98 16.58
C MET A 67 6.51 15.43 16.94
N MET A 68 5.25 15.71 17.26
CA MET A 68 4.81 17.03 17.75
C MET A 68 5.10 17.24 19.24
N ASP A 69 5.65 16.23 19.92
CA ASP A 69 5.99 16.32 21.33
C ASP A 69 6.97 17.47 21.62
N PRO A 70 6.63 18.39 22.54
CA PRO A 70 7.45 19.57 22.83
C PRO A 70 8.82 19.23 23.42
N GLU A 71 8.96 18.09 24.10
CA GLU A 71 10.19 17.70 24.78
C GLU A 71 11.28 17.22 23.79
N TRP A 72 10.89 16.73 22.61
CA TRP A 72 11.83 16.19 21.61
C TRP A 72 11.63 16.81 20.23
N SER A 73 12.63 17.54 19.73
CA SER A 73 12.66 18.08 18.36
C SER A 73 13.10 17.04 17.31
N LEU A 74 13.97 16.12 17.72
CA LEU A 74 14.53 15.03 16.93
C LEU A 74 14.49 13.74 17.76
N ARG A 75 14.14 12.63 17.13
CA ARG A 75 14.14 11.30 17.75
C ARG A 75 14.94 10.32 16.90
N SER A 76 15.61 9.37 17.56
CA SER A 76 16.28 8.29 16.82
C SER A 76 15.26 7.36 16.18
N PHE A 77 15.60 6.83 15.01
CA PHE A 77 14.76 5.87 14.30
C PHE A 77 14.41 4.65 15.18
N ALA A 78 15.35 4.19 16.01
CA ALA A 78 15.14 3.08 16.94
C ALA A 78 14.03 3.37 17.97
N VAL A 79 13.99 4.59 18.53
CA VAL A 79 12.94 5.00 19.48
C VAL A 79 11.59 5.07 18.79
N ILE A 80 11.55 5.62 17.58
CA ILE A 80 10.31 5.74 16.80
C ILE A 80 9.75 4.35 16.46
N LYS A 81 10.62 3.44 16.02
CA LYS A 81 10.26 2.05 15.72
C LYS A 81 9.71 1.32 16.94
N HIS A 82 10.29 1.56 18.11
CA HIS A 82 9.79 1.00 19.37
C HIS A 82 8.35 1.44 19.69
N HIS A 83 8.02 2.72 19.43
CA HIS A 83 6.69 3.25 19.73
C HIS A 83 5.62 2.97 18.68
N LEU A 84 5.94 3.04 17.39
CA LEU A 84 4.96 2.76 16.33
C LEU A 84 4.76 1.26 16.12
N GLY A 85 5.83 0.46 16.16
CA GLY A 85 5.78 -1.00 15.98
C GLY A 85 5.10 -1.47 14.69
N GLY A 86 5.12 -2.77 14.40
CA GLY A 86 4.28 -3.37 13.34
C GLY A 86 4.59 -2.98 11.88
N PHE A 87 5.63 -2.17 11.63
CA PHE A 87 6.10 -1.79 10.31
C PHE A 87 7.55 -2.24 10.11
N ASP A 88 7.87 -2.63 8.88
CA ASP A 88 9.25 -2.80 8.44
C ASP A 88 9.94 -1.43 8.37
N ASP A 89 11.28 -1.44 8.38
CA ASP A 89 12.05 -0.19 8.50
C ASP A 89 11.73 0.79 7.36
N ASP A 90 11.62 0.31 6.12
CA ASP A 90 11.37 1.16 4.97
C ASP A 90 9.92 1.68 4.92
N ASP A 91 8.96 0.90 5.41
CA ASP A 91 7.57 1.32 5.52
C ASP A 91 7.41 2.38 6.61
N LEU A 92 8.09 2.20 7.75
CA LEU A 92 8.11 3.20 8.80
C LEU A 92 8.75 4.50 8.31
N ARG A 93 9.88 4.43 7.59
CA ARG A 93 10.48 5.63 6.96
C ARG A 93 9.52 6.31 5.99
N ARG A 94 8.75 5.53 5.21
CA ARG A 94 7.75 6.09 4.28
C ARG A 94 6.61 6.79 5.03
N ILE A 95 6.11 6.20 6.11
CA ILE A 95 5.10 6.81 6.99
C ILE A 95 5.62 8.12 7.58
N LEU A 96 6.88 8.14 8.03
CA LEU A 96 7.52 9.33 8.57
C LEU A 96 7.62 10.47 7.54
N VAL A 97 8.05 10.16 6.31
CA VAL A 97 8.09 11.15 5.22
C VAL A 97 6.70 11.70 4.91
N ARG A 98 5.69 10.82 4.88
CA ARG A 98 4.29 11.25 4.67
C ARG A 98 3.79 12.15 5.78
N ALA A 99 4.15 11.86 7.03
CA ALA A 99 3.86 12.70 8.19
C ALA A 99 4.64 14.03 8.19
N GLY A 100 5.44 14.32 7.16
CA GLY A 100 6.24 15.55 7.07
C GLY A 100 7.53 15.52 7.87
N ALA A 101 7.96 14.36 8.34
CA ALA A 101 9.25 14.19 9.00
C ALA A 101 10.37 14.00 7.98
N ILE A 102 11.54 14.54 8.29
CA ILE A 102 12.74 14.41 7.48
C ILE A 102 13.85 13.73 8.29
N ARG A 103 14.72 13.05 7.55
CA ARG A 103 15.85 12.31 8.10
C ARG A 103 17.06 13.22 8.25
N PHE A 104 17.74 13.08 9.39
CA PHE A 104 19.01 13.72 9.69
C PHE A 104 20.05 12.67 10.11
N SER A 105 21.30 12.98 9.85
CA SER A 105 22.44 12.16 10.26
C SER A 105 23.16 12.81 11.43
N SER A 106 23.31 12.05 12.51
CA SER A 106 24.21 12.40 13.61
C SER A 106 25.69 12.18 13.19
N PRO A 107 26.66 12.91 13.79
CA PRO A 107 28.10 12.63 13.69
C PRO A 107 28.47 11.18 14.02
N SER A 108 27.71 10.52 14.89
CA SER A 108 27.92 9.10 15.22
C SER A 108 27.34 8.13 14.19
N GLY A 109 26.76 8.64 13.10
CA GLY A 109 26.09 7.86 12.07
C GLY A 109 24.67 7.43 12.45
N LYS A 110 24.14 7.87 13.60
CA LYS A 110 22.77 7.55 14.02
C LYS A 110 21.75 8.29 13.16
N GLU A 111 20.72 7.54 12.77
CA GLU A 111 19.57 8.05 12.03
C GLU A 111 18.60 8.76 12.97
N LEU A 112 18.42 10.06 12.76
CA LEU A 112 17.50 10.93 13.50
C LEU A 112 16.38 11.38 12.58
N TRP A 113 15.21 11.60 13.15
CA TRP A 113 14.02 12.06 12.44
C TRP A 113 13.34 13.16 13.23
N GLY A 114 12.77 14.13 12.52
CA GLY A 114 11.93 15.16 13.11
C GLY A 114 11.10 15.87 12.06
N LEU A 115 10.06 16.57 12.50
CA LEU A 115 9.17 17.30 11.61
C LEU A 115 9.91 18.44 10.91
N LEU A 116 9.69 18.57 9.61
CA LEU A 116 10.25 19.65 8.80
C LEU A 116 9.88 21.02 9.35
N GLU A 117 8.61 21.21 9.72
CA GLU A 117 8.09 22.48 10.25
C GLU A 117 8.86 22.96 11.49
N ARG A 118 9.24 22.03 12.39
CA ARG A 118 9.97 22.32 13.63
C ARG A 118 11.47 22.50 13.41
N ASN A 119 12.03 21.88 12.37
CA ASN A 119 13.47 21.75 12.17
C ASN A 119 13.96 22.45 10.89
N HIS A 120 13.17 23.36 10.30
CA HIS A 120 13.54 24.08 9.08
C HIS A 120 14.91 24.78 9.17
N HIS A 121 15.29 25.26 10.36
CA HIS A 121 16.57 25.89 10.64
C HIS A 121 17.78 24.93 10.51
N LEU A 122 17.56 23.62 10.56
CA LEU A 122 18.60 22.58 10.45
C LEU A 122 18.83 22.09 9.02
N LEU A 123 18.01 22.51 8.04
CA LEU A 123 18.10 22.05 6.65
C LEU A 123 19.43 22.41 5.95
N GLY A 124 20.15 23.42 6.45
CA GLY A 124 21.49 23.77 5.99
C GLY A 124 22.63 23.04 6.71
N ALA A 125 22.32 22.28 7.77
CA ALA A 125 23.29 21.56 8.58
C ALA A 125 23.20 20.06 8.28
N THR A 126 24.04 19.57 7.37
CA THR A 126 24.09 18.15 6.96
C THR A 126 24.52 17.21 8.10
N THR A 127 25.05 17.77 9.19
CA THR A 127 25.51 17.05 10.38
C THR A 127 25.03 17.79 11.62
N ILE A 128 24.18 17.16 12.42
CA ILE A 128 23.67 17.77 13.66
C ILE A 128 24.48 17.26 14.83
N SER A 129 25.17 18.14 15.56
CA SER A 129 25.86 17.75 16.80
C SER A 129 24.92 17.01 17.74
N GLU A 130 25.40 15.93 18.38
CA GLU A 130 24.64 14.97 19.22
C GLU A 130 24.00 15.54 20.50
N GLU A 131 23.44 16.74 20.49
CA GLU A 131 22.59 17.23 21.58
C GLU A 131 21.13 17.40 21.15
N PRO A 132 20.32 16.33 21.18
CA PRO A 132 18.89 16.47 21.40
C PRO A 132 18.63 16.44 22.91
N GLY A 133 18.51 17.62 23.53
CA GLY A 133 17.69 17.77 24.74
C GLY A 133 18.37 17.88 26.12
N HIS A 134 19.50 18.56 26.26
CA HIS A 134 19.87 19.05 27.60
C HIS A 134 20.57 20.42 27.60
N ARG A 135 19.76 21.50 27.64
CA ARG A 135 20.19 22.76 28.26
C ARG A 135 19.17 23.28 29.26
N SER A 136 19.55 23.06 30.52
CA SER A 136 19.20 23.85 31.70
C SER A 136 19.07 25.35 31.42
N GLY A 137 17.96 25.92 31.88
CA GLY A 137 17.88 27.30 32.36
C GLY A 137 17.48 27.28 33.84
N LYS A 138 18.46 27.43 34.74
CA LYS A 138 18.23 27.85 36.14
C LYS A 138 17.97 29.36 36.17
N THR A 139 17.04 29.81 37.02
CA THR A 139 17.13 31.01 37.92
C THR A 139 15.84 31.09 38.74
N GLN A 140 15.86 30.73 40.02
CA GLN A 140 15.88 31.66 41.17
C GLN A 140 14.74 32.68 41.17
N GLY A 141 13.81 32.47 42.11
CA GLY A 141 12.88 33.41 42.72
C GLY A 141 12.55 32.87 44.10
#